data_AF-A0A7H9EI83-F1
#
_entry.id   AF-A0A7H9EI83-F1
#
_cell.length_a   1.000
_cell.length_b   1.000
_cell.length_c   1.000
_cell.angle_alpha   90.00
_cell.angle_beta   90.00
_cell.angle_gamma   90.00
#
_symmetry.space_group_name_H-M   'P 1'
#
loop_
_entity.id
_entity.type
_entity.pdbx_description
1 polymer ?
#
loop_
_entity_poly.entity_id
_entity_poly.type
_entity_poly.pdbx_seq_one_letter_code
_entity_poly.pdbx_strand_id
1 'polypeptide(L)'
;MSENKFTTTMLNGQTQSLIQAVEAQTNHPVTIEFADKKAGYLRHDQAQLVLRDGAVHVKVFDITEPNYTVAHELLHFLLVARNVPQVAFNLTTGKQDLDLKLMTVGVELYDSVLHFAVYRDQRNRGLITEEDEELYFKGILATLQPEPADGHNDGWMSFRLLTLFDALIFFAEQQEVILPKLQELYPKTLQAAQKLYELASAKPLVDAHAIRRTVVKLYKAFDQQLERWGLVSMYLTDFVTLTPVLSDRQLRLEVRQLFTIYHSEWTAKLHHRSGYIGRWKNDEQNSFVIPEPQKNAPETFTRLYEMKVADFMERMGLEYLKK
;
A
#
# COMPACT_ATOMS: atom_id res chain seq x y z
N MET A 1 -15.30 18.16 30.59
CA MET A 1 -14.80 16.78 30.45
C MET A 1 -13.39 16.87 29.90
N SER A 2 -12.49 16.07 30.44
CA SER A 2 -11.06 16.33 30.68
C SER A 2 -10.20 16.65 29.44
N GLU A 3 -9.43 17.73 29.55
CA GLU A 3 -8.28 18.04 28.69
C GLU A 3 -7.29 16.86 28.69
N ASN A 4 -7.00 16.33 27.51
CA ASN A 4 -6.03 15.29 27.27
C ASN A 4 -4.62 15.90 27.32
N LYS A 5 -4.08 16.08 28.54
CA LYS A 5 -2.86 16.88 28.81
C LYS A 5 -1.52 16.19 28.51
N PHE A 6 -1.51 15.01 27.89
CA PHE A 6 -0.28 14.24 27.63
C PHE A 6 0.16 14.16 26.17
N THR A 7 -0.51 14.81 25.22
CA THR A 7 -0.44 14.40 23.81
C THR A 7 0.44 15.24 22.86
N THR A 8 1.06 16.33 23.30
CA THR A 8 1.86 17.21 22.40
C THR A 8 3.30 17.49 22.84
N THR A 9 3.70 17.13 24.06
CA THR A 9 5.03 17.45 24.60
C THR A 9 6.19 16.69 23.94
N MET A 10 5.92 15.57 23.28
CA MET A 10 6.94 14.79 22.56
C MET A 10 7.13 15.22 21.10
N LEU A 11 6.30 16.14 20.61
CA LEU A 11 6.29 16.54 19.20
C LEU A 11 6.91 17.91 19.01
N ASN A 12 7.79 18.03 18.02
CA ASN A 12 8.45 19.26 17.64
C ASN A 12 7.51 20.19 16.84
N GLY A 13 7.97 21.42 16.59
CA GLY A 13 7.16 22.42 15.87
C GLY A 13 6.79 22.04 14.44
N GLN A 14 7.60 21.24 13.74
CA GLN A 14 7.30 20.79 12.37
C GLN A 14 6.16 19.78 12.35
N THR A 15 6.17 18.81 13.27
CA THR A 15 5.09 17.83 13.41
C THR A 15 3.79 18.50 13.86
N GLN A 16 3.87 19.45 14.80
CA GLN A 16 2.70 20.24 15.23
C GLN A 16 2.11 21.07 14.07
N SER A 17 2.96 21.66 13.23
CA SER A 17 2.52 22.39 12.04
C SER A 17 1.86 21.47 11.00
N LEU A 18 2.36 20.23 10.85
CA LEU A 18 1.74 19.22 10.00
C LEU A 18 0.35 18.82 10.52
N ILE A 19 0.20 18.60 11.83
CA ILE A 19 -1.09 18.32 12.46
C ILE A 19 -2.11 19.41 12.09
N GLN A 20 -1.76 20.69 12.31
CA GLN A 20 -2.63 21.82 11.96
C GLN A 20 -2.98 21.83 10.46
N ALA A 21 -2.02 21.51 9.59
CA ALA A 21 -2.25 21.43 8.16
C ALA A 21 -3.22 20.30 7.78
N VAL A 22 -3.18 19.15 8.47
CA VAL A 22 -4.15 18.05 8.31
C VAL A 22 -5.54 18.50 8.72
N GLU A 23 -5.68 19.09 9.91
CA GLU A 23 -6.96 19.54 10.43
C GLU A 23 -7.60 20.58 9.50
N ALA A 24 -6.82 21.53 9.00
CA ALA A 24 -7.28 22.56 8.08
C ALA A 24 -7.67 22.02 6.69
N GLN A 25 -6.93 21.06 6.15
CA GLN A 25 -7.18 20.52 4.80
C GLN A 25 -8.31 19.49 4.75
N THR A 26 -8.49 18.74 5.84
CA THR A 26 -9.40 17.58 5.87
C THR A 26 -10.64 17.82 6.72
N ASN A 27 -10.66 18.90 7.52
CA ASN A 27 -11.72 19.21 8.47
C ASN A 27 -11.96 18.08 9.49
N HIS A 28 -10.92 17.31 9.78
CA HIS A 28 -10.89 16.28 10.81
C HIS A 28 -9.89 16.65 11.89
N PRO A 29 -10.31 16.76 13.17
CA PRO A 29 -9.39 16.99 14.28
C PRO A 29 -8.45 15.79 14.45
N VAL A 30 -7.21 16.04 14.89
CA VAL A 30 -6.19 15.00 15.07
C VAL A 30 -5.96 14.75 16.56
N THR A 31 -5.99 13.48 16.95
CA THR A 31 -5.68 13.01 18.30
C THR A 31 -4.52 12.02 18.23
N ILE A 32 -3.59 12.11 19.18
CA ILE A 32 -2.40 11.26 19.22
C ILE A 32 -2.32 10.57 20.56
N GLU A 33 -2.19 9.26 20.55
CA GLU A 33 -1.97 8.41 21.73
C GLU A 33 -0.59 7.77 21.63
N PHE A 34 0.22 7.89 22.67
CA PHE A 34 1.53 7.26 22.74
C PHE A 34 1.50 6.09 23.72
N ALA A 35 2.08 4.96 23.31
CA ALA A 35 2.46 3.87 24.19
C ALA A 35 3.86 4.13 24.79
N ASP A 36 4.34 3.20 25.63
CA ASP A 36 5.60 3.38 26.38
C ASP A 36 6.81 2.65 25.77
N LYS A 37 6.62 1.85 24.71
CA LYS A 37 7.69 1.02 24.14
C LYS A 37 8.75 1.88 23.45
N LYS A 38 10.02 1.52 23.61
CA LYS A 38 11.14 2.14 22.89
C LYS A 38 12.10 1.07 22.34
N ALA A 39 11.90 0.65 21.09
CA ALA A 39 12.71 -0.39 20.45
C ALA A 39 14.14 0.08 20.12
N GLY A 40 14.36 1.38 19.98
CA GLY A 40 15.66 1.95 19.62
C GLY A 40 16.02 1.78 18.15
N TYR A 41 15.02 1.60 17.28
CA TYR A 41 15.09 1.64 15.82
C TYR A 41 13.74 2.05 15.23
N LEU A 42 13.73 2.48 13.96
CA LEU A 42 12.52 2.89 13.23
C LEU A 42 12.00 1.78 12.30
N ARG A 43 10.66 1.64 12.26
CA ARG A 43 9.90 0.82 11.32
C ARG A 43 8.54 1.50 11.06
N HIS A 44 7.99 1.31 9.87
CA HIS A 44 6.68 1.88 9.49
C HIS A 44 5.49 1.25 10.25
N ASP A 45 5.62 0.05 10.80
CA ASP A 45 4.57 -0.65 11.57
C ASP A 45 4.48 -0.21 13.05
N GLN A 46 5.21 0.82 13.44
CA GLN A 46 5.27 1.34 14.82
C GLN A 46 4.15 2.31 15.17
N ALA A 47 3.23 2.60 14.25
CA ALA A 47 2.01 3.33 14.53
C ALA A 47 0.82 2.80 13.72
N GLN A 48 -0.35 3.30 14.08
CA GLN A 48 -1.58 3.07 13.34
C GLN A 48 -2.39 4.36 13.31
N LEU A 49 -2.87 4.73 12.12
CA LEU A 49 -3.86 5.80 11.95
C LEU A 49 -5.24 5.22 11.65
N VAL A 50 -6.26 5.74 12.32
CA VAL A 50 -7.66 5.39 12.08
C VAL A 50 -8.53 6.65 12.07
N LEU A 51 -9.36 6.81 11.04
CA LEU A 51 -10.45 7.80 11.06
C LEU A 51 -11.66 7.20 11.80
N ARG A 52 -12.00 7.77 12.96
CA ARG A 52 -13.11 7.29 13.79
C ARG A 52 -13.83 8.46 14.43
N ASP A 53 -15.17 8.40 14.40
CA ASP A 53 -16.05 9.42 14.99
C ASP A 53 -15.76 10.84 14.45
N GLY A 54 -15.37 10.92 13.17
CA GLY A 54 -15.05 12.17 12.49
C GLY A 54 -13.67 12.77 12.83
N ALA A 55 -12.86 12.08 13.64
CA ALA A 55 -11.52 12.49 14.04
C ALA A 55 -10.45 11.49 13.57
N VAL A 56 -9.25 12.00 13.28
CA VAL A 56 -8.06 11.20 12.93
C VAL A 56 -7.36 10.82 14.23
N HIS A 57 -7.33 9.52 14.55
CA HIS A 57 -6.63 8.99 15.72
C HIS A 57 -5.34 8.32 15.28
N VAL A 58 -4.20 8.82 15.78
CA VAL A 58 -2.89 8.20 15.58
C VAL A 58 -2.46 7.53 16.88
N LYS A 59 -2.30 6.22 16.85
CA LYS A 59 -1.74 5.45 17.96
C LYS A 59 -0.29 5.09 17.66
N VAL A 60 0.63 5.63 18.44
CA VAL A 60 2.06 5.38 18.33
C VAL A 60 2.44 4.27 19.31
N PHE A 61 2.81 3.11 18.78
CA PHE A 61 3.16 1.94 19.58
C PHE A 61 4.60 1.98 20.08
N ASP A 62 5.49 2.71 19.41
CA ASP A 62 6.90 2.86 19.77
C ASP A 62 7.31 4.33 19.75
N ILE A 63 7.86 4.82 20.85
CA ILE A 63 8.26 6.22 21.05
C ILE A 63 9.76 6.45 20.81
N THR A 64 10.42 5.58 20.03
CA THR A 64 11.82 5.78 19.64
C THR A 64 12.01 7.11 18.93
N GLU A 65 11.22 7.38 17.89
CA GLU A 65 11.23 8.66 17.17
C GLU A 65 9.79 9.10 16.80
N PRO A 66 9.05 9.69 17.77
CA PRO A 66 7.62 9.97 17.60
C PRO A 66 7.32 11.02 16.53
N ASN A 67 8.26 11.94 16.26
CA ASN A 67 8.09 12.96 15.21
C ASN A 67 8.06 12.33 13.83
N TYR A 68 9.05 11.47 13.54
CA TYR A 68 9.10 10.70 12.32
C TYR A 68 7.82 9.88 12.14
N THR A 69 7.46 9.08 13.14
CA THR A 69 6.33 8.15 13.07
C THR A 69 4.99 8.86 12.90
N VAL A 70 4.70 9.90 13.69
CA VAL A 70 3.44 10.65 13.55
C VAL A 70 3.37 11.34 12.19
N ALA A 71 4.46 11.98 11.75
CA ALA A 71 4.49 12.67 10.48
C ALA A 71 4.24 11.71 9.30
N HIS A 72 4.82 10.51 9.35
CA HIS A 72 4.64 9.47 8.35
C HIS A 72 3.15 9.13 8.14
N GLU A 73 2.45 8.79 9.23
CA GLU A 73 1.02 8.46 9.20
C GLU A 73 0.16 9.63 8.69
N LEU A 74 0.42 10.85 9.16
CA LEU A 74 -0.33 12.03 8.75
C LEU A 74 -0.13 12.37 7.27
N LEU A 75 1.07 12.16 6.74
CA LEU A 75 1.36 12.37 5.31
C LEU A 75 0.67 11.31 4.44
N HIS A 76 0.63 10.05 4.88
CA HIS A 76 -0.21 9.02 4.24
C HIS A 76 -1.68 9.44 4.20
N PHE A 77 -2.22 9.91 5.33
CA PHE A 77 -3.59 10.38 5.40
C PHE A 77 -3.87 11.55 4.44
N LEU A 78 -2.95 12.51 4.32
CA LEU A 78 -3.05 13.60 3.34
C LEU A 78 -3.00 13.10 1.89
N LEU A 79 -2.22 12.07 1.58
CA LEU A 79 -2.19 11.49 0.23
C LEU A 79 -3.53 10.82 -0.10
N VAL A 80 -4.09 10.04 0.82
CA VAL A 80 -5.41 9.43 0.67
C VAL A 80 -6.48 10.49 0.46
N ALA A 81 -6.47 11.58 1.24
CA ALA A 81 -7.39 12.71 1.09
C ALA A 81 -7.27 13.43 -0.27
N ARG A 82 -6.14 13.27 -0.99
CA ARG A 82 -5.91 13.82 -2.34
C ARG A 82 -6.35 12.88 -3.46
N ASN A 83 -7.22 11.91 -3.17
CA ASN A 83 -7.80 10.99 -4.15
C ASN A 83 -6.74 10.15 -4.91
N VAL A 84 -5.84 9.50 -4.17
CA VAL A 84 -5.00 8.43 -4.76
C VAL A 84 -5.80 7.12 -4.86
N PRO A 85 -5.48 6.21 -5.81
CA PRO A 85 -6.21 4.95 -5.97
C PRO A 85 -6.09 4.09 -4.72
N GLN A 86 -7.19 3.59 -4.17
CA GLN A 86 -7.17 2.81 -2.92
C GLN A 86 -7.13 1.31 -3.19
N VAL A 87 -6.58 0.55 -2.25
CA VAL A 87 -6.64 -0.91 -2.22
C VAL A 87 -7.80 -1.37 -1.34
N ALA A 88 -8.51 -2.40 -1.78
CA ALA A 88 -9.57 -3.06 -1.04
C ALA A 88 -9.43 -4.59 -1.17
N PHE A 89 -9.85 -5.30 -0.13
CA PHE A 89 -9.72 -6.76 -0.05
C PHE A 89 -11.10 -7.41 0.03
N ASN A 90 -11.76 -7.51 -1.12
CA ASN A 90 -13.14 -8.02 -1.21
C ASN A 90 -13.23 -9.55 -1.40
N LEU A 91 -12.09 -10.23 -1.55
CA LEU A 91 -11.99 -11.70 -1.71
C LEU A 91 -11.39 -12.36 -0.47
N THR A 92 -11.73 -13.63 -0.26
CA THR A 92 -11.14 -14.49 0.77
C THR A 92 -10.82 -15.87 0.19
N THR A 93 -9.66 -16.41 0.57
CA THR A 93 -9.25 -17.79 0.29
C THR A 93 -9.93 -18.81 1.21
N GLY A 94 -10.68 -18.34 2.22
CA GLY A 94 -11.22 -19.17 3.30
C GLY A 94 -10.18 -19.57 4.36
N LYS A 95 -8.91 -19.18 4.19
CA LYS A 95 -7.82 -19.43 5.14
C LYS A 95 -7.29 -18.11 5.67
N GLN A 96 -7.58 -17.80 6.93
CA GLN A 96 -7.28 -16.50 7.54
C GLN A 96 -5.80 -16.12 7.45
N ASP A 97 -4.88 -17.04 7.71
CA ASP A 97 -3.43 -16.76 7.65
C ASP A 97 -2.96 -16.45 6.23
N LEU A 98 -3.54 -17.13 5.23
CA LEU A 98 -3.23 -16.86 3.83
C LEU A 98 -3.81 -15.52 3.39
N ASP A 99 -5.05 -15.21 3.77
CA ASP A 99 -5.67 -13.92 3.51
C ASP A 99 -4.83 -12.79 4.12
N LEU A 100 -4.42 -12.92 5.38
CA LEU A 100 -3.58 -11.93 6.05
C LEU A 100 -2.26 -11.73 5.30
N LYS A 101 -1.60 -12.81 4.90
CA LYS A 101 -0.36 -12.73 4.13
C LYS A 101 -0.53 -12.01 2.80
N LEU A 102 -1.57 -12.35 2.02
CA LEU A 102 -1.88 -11.70 0.74
C LEU A 102 -2.21 -10.23 0.93
N MET A 103 -3.00 -9.91 1.97
CA MET A 103 -3.36 -8.54 2.33
C MET A 103 -2.12 -7.73 2.70
N THR A 104 -1.28 -8.23 3.61
CA THR A 104 -0.06 -7.57 4.04
C THR A 104 0.85 -7.28 2.85
N VAL A 105 1.19 -8.28 2.03
CA VAL A 105 2.07 -8.04 0.87
C VAL A 105 1.46 -7.04 -0.12
N GLY A 106 0.14 -7.13 -0.35
CA GLY A 106 -0.58 -6.20 -1.21
C GLY A 106 -0.54 -4.75 -0.71
N VAL A 107 -0.75 -4.54 0.60
CA VAL A 107 -0.66 -3.23 1.25
C VAL A 107 0.78 -2.72 1.22
N GLU A 108 1.76 -3.52 1.64
CA GLU A 108 3.17 -3.12 1.71
C GLU A 108 3.69 -2.61 0.35
N LEU A 109 3.42 -3.35 -0.74
CA LEU A 109 3.83 -2.91 -2.08
C LEU A 109 3.08 -1.65 -2.54
N TYR A 110 1.83 -1.47 -2.13
CA TYR A 110 1.05 -0.26 -2.43
C TYR A 110 1.58 0.94 -1.65
N ASP A 111 1.81 0.79 -0.36
CA ASP A 111 2.32 1.84 0.53
C ASP A 111 3.75 2.24 0.14
N SER A 112 4.60 1.31 -0.27
CA SER A 112 5.92 1.64 -0.84
C SER A 112 5.81 2.57 -2.06
N VAL A 113 4.76 2.48 -2.89
CA VAL A 113 4.56 3.46 -3.97
C VAL A 113 4.23 4.84 -3.42
N LEU A 114 3.41 4.91 -2.37
CA LEU A 114 3.08 6.17 -1.71
C LEU A 114 4.30 6.76 -0.97
N HIS A 115 5.21 5.90 -0.47
CA HIS A 115 6.41 6.31 0.25
C HIS A 115 7.36 7.20 -0.56
N PHE A 116 7.35 7.10 -1.90
CA PHE A 116 8.05 8.08 -2.75
C PHE A 116 7.62 9.52 -2.46
N ALA A 117 6.33 9.76 -2.22
CA ALA A 117 5.81 11.07 -1.85
C ALA A 117 5.95 11.34 -0.35
N VAL A 118 5.66 10.35 0.51
CA VAL A 118 5.74 10.52 1.97
C VAL A 118 7.17 10.86 2.41
N TYR A 119 8.18 10.08 2.03
CA TYR A 119 9.57 10.32 2.44
C TYR A 119 10.12 11.63 1.88
N ARG A 120 9.78 11.97 0.63
CA ARG A 120 10.13 13.27 0.06
C ARG A 120 9.51 14.42 0.86
N ASP A 121 8.23 14.31 1.20
CA ASP A 121 7.53 15.36 1.94
C ASP A 121 8.01 15.45 3.40
N GLN A 122 8.39 14.33 4.04
CA GLN A 122 9.05 14.33 5.35
C GLN A 122 10.41 15.05 5.28
N ARG A 123 11.26 14.72 4.30
CA ARG A 123 12.55 15.39 4.09
C ARG A 123 12.41 16.89 3.84
N ASN A 124 11.48 17.28 2.96
CA ASN A 124 11.22 18.70 2.67
C ASN A 124 10.78 19.49 3.91
N ARG A 125 10.25 18.83 4.93
CA ARG A 125 9.84 19.42 6.21
C ARG A 125 10.91 19.31 7.31
N GLY A 126 12.06 18.70 7.02
CA GLY A 126 13.09 18.41 8.02
C GLY A 126 12.64 17.41 9.09
N LEU A 127 11.75 16.48 8.73
CA LEU A 127 11.21 15.42 9.61
C LEU A 127 11.91 14.06 9.41
N ILE A 128 12.95 14.04 8.55
CA ILE A 128 13.93 12.96 8.43
C ILE A 128 15.30 13.63 8.59
N THR A 129 16.04 13.21 9.60
CA THR A 129 17.40 13.62 9.93
C THR A 129 18.36 12.44 9.73
N GLU A 130 19.67 12.69 9.83
CA GLU A 130 20.68 11.63 9.80
C GLU A 130 20.45 10.58 10.91
N GLU A 131 19.99 10.99 12.09
CA GLU A 131 19.66 10.06 13.19
C GLU A 131 18.45 9.17 12.84
N ASP A 132 17.43 9.73 12.18
CA ASP A 132 16.29 8.94 11.68
C ASP A 132 16.74 7.92 10.63
N GLU A 133 17.66 8.30 9.75
CA GLU A 133 18.24 7.42 8.74
C GLU A 133 19.02 6.26 9.38
N GLU A 134 19.85 6.53 10.39
CA GLU A 134 20.55 5.50 11.15
C GLU A 134 19.58 4.55 11.89
N LEU A 135 18.55 5.10 12.54
CA LEU A 135 17.53 4.31 13.24
C LEU A 135 16.71 3.45 12.29
N TYR A 136 16.39 3.96 11.10
CA TYR A 136 15.68 3.22 10.07
C TYR A 136 16.54 2.05 9.55
N PHE A 137 17.81 2.32 9.23
CA PHE A 137 18.72 1.27 8.76
C PHE A 137 18.97 0.21 9.84
N LYS A 138 19.10 0.63 11.10
CA LYS A 138 19.17 -0.29 12.25
C LYS A 138 17.91 -1.15 12.36
N GLY A 139 16.74 -0.61 12.06
CA GLY A 139 15.48 -1.35 12.05
C GLY A 139 15.44 -2.45 10.99
N ILE A 140 16.00 -2.19 9.81
CA ILE A 140 16.17 -3.21 8.75
C ILE A 140 17.07 -4.34 9.27
N LEU A 141 18.26 -4.00 9.79
CA LEU A 141 19.23 -4.99 10.24
C LEU A 141 18.77 -5.78 11.47
N ALA A 142 17.95 -5.18 12.33
CA ALA A 142 17.38 -5.84 13.50
C ALA A 142 16.26 -6.85 13.16
N THR A 143 15.64 -6.72 11.99
CA THR A 143 14.44 -7.50 11.61
C THR A 143 14.73 -8.57 10.55
N LEU A 144 15.66 -8.31 9.64
CA LEU A 144 15.98 -9.22 8.54
C LEU A 144 17.12 -10.18 8.90
N GLN A 145 16.84 -11.49 8.84
CA GLN A 145 17.89 -12.51 8.89
C GLN A 145 18.74 -12.45 7.61
N PRO A 146 20.09 -12.54 7.67
CA PRO A 146 20.94 -12.63 6.48
C PRO A 146 20.52 -13.78 5.56
N GLU A 147 20.82 -13.67 4.27
CA GLU A 147 20.62 -14.77 3.33
C GLU A 147 21.52 -15.97 3.68
N PRO A 148 21.07 -17.21 3.41
CA PRO A 148 21.88 -18.40 3.62
C PRO A 148 23.21 -18.34 2.86
N ALA A 149 24.32 -18.69 3.53
CA ALA A 149 25.66 -18.60 2.96
C ALA A 149 25.91 -19.56 1.77
N ASP A 150 25.17 -20.66 1.71
CA ASP A 150 25.16 -21.61 0.59
C ASP A 150 24.30 -21.13 -0.60
N GLY A 151 23.64 -19.97 -0.45
CA GLY A 151 22.89 -19.31 -1.50
C GLY A 151 21.62 -20.04 -1.92
N HIS A 152 20.99 -20.86 -1.08
CA HIS A 152 19.65 -21.37 -1.39
C HIS A 152 18.57 -20.30 -1.11
N ASN A 153 17.38 -20.46 -1.71
CA ASN A 153 16.24 -19.59 -1.41
C ASN A 153 15.50 -20.15 -0.19
N ASP A 154 15.14 -19.29 0.77
CA ASP A 154 14.46 -19.67 2.02
C ASP A 154 13.08 -18.98 2.15
N GLY A 155 12.42 -19.18 3.30
CA GLY A 155 11.12 -18.56 3.59
C GLY A 155 11.15 -17.04 3.79
N TRP A 156 12.33 -16.44 3.95
CA TRP A 156 12.52 -15.02 4.24
C TRP A 156 12.65 -14.17 2.97
N MET A 157 12.84 -14.79 1.81
CA MET A 157 13.05 -14.12 0.52
C MET A 157 12.02 -13.01 0.22
N SER A 158 10.73 -13.30 0.44
CA SER A 158 9.66 -12.33 0.19
C SER A 158 9.69 -11.13 1.15
N PHE A 159 9.94 -11.36 2.43
CA PHE A 159 10.00 -10.30 3.43
C PHE A 159 11.25 -9.42 3.28
N ARG A 160 12.41 -10.03 2.96
CA ARG A 160 13.62 -9.29 2.58
C ARG A 160 13.36 -8.43 1.34
N LEU A 161 12.77 -8.99 0.29
CA LEU A 161 12.48 -8.24 -0.94
C LEU A 161 11.63 -6.99 -0.68
N LEU A 162 10.54 -7.11 0.06
CA LEU A 162 9.68 -5.97 0.41
C LEU A 162 10.41 -4.92 1.23
N THR A 163 11.09 -5.36 2.30
CA THR A 163 11.79 -4.45 3.21
C THR A 163 12.94 -3.73 2.50
N LEU A 164 13.72 -4.43 1.69
CA LEU A 164 14.83 -3.84 0.94
C LEU A 164 14.33 -2.92 -0.18
N PHE A 165 13.23 -3.26 -0.85
CA PHE A 165 12.62 -2.37 -1.84
C PHE A 165 12.22 -1.05 -1.20
N ASP A 166 11.53 -1.08 -0.05
CA ASP A 166 11.15 0.14 0.65
C ASP A 166 12.36 0.92 1.18
N ALA A 167 13.40 0.23 1.65
CA ALA A 167 14.66 0.85 2.06
C ALA A 167 15.32 1.63 0.92
N LEU A 168 15.31 1.10 -0.31
CA LEU A 168 15.84 1.82 -1.48
C LEU A 168 15.04 3.11 -1.78
N ILE A 169 13.74 3.12 -1.48
CA ILE A 169 12.90 4.33 -1.61
C ILE A 169 13.21 5.31 -0.49
N PHE A 170 13.33 4.82 0.75
CA PHE A 170 13.71 5.65 1.89
C PHE A 170 15.06 6.31 1.67
N PHE A 171 16.07 5.61 1.16
CA PHE A 171 17.42 6.12 0.91
C PHE A 171 17.66 6.58 -0.53
N ALA A 172 16.63 6.97 -1.29
CA ALA A 172 16.72 7.23 -2.74
C ALA A 172 17.91 8.13 -3.17
N GLU A 173 18.28 9.12 -2.36
CA GLU A 173 19.38 10.07 -2.62
C GLU A 173 20.72 9.67 -1.98
N GLN A 174 20.75 8.62 -1.16
CA GLN A 174 21.90 8.21 -0.33
C GLN A 174 22.07 6.67 -0.28
N GLN A 175 21.67 5.95 -1.34
CA GLN A 175 21.67 4.49 -1.34
C GLN A 175 23.08 3.92 -1.13
N GLU A 176 24.13 4.63 -1.58
CA GLU A 176 25.53 4.24 -1.45
C GLU A 176 25.97 4.00 0.00
N VAL A 177 25.30 4.62 0.99
CA VAL A 177 25.59 4.44 2.40
C VAL A 177 25.14 3.06 2.90
N ILE A 178 24.00 2.55 2.41
CA ILE A 178 23.41 1.29 2.87
C ILE A 178 23.78 0.09 1.98
N LEU A 179 24.02 0.33 0.69
CA LEU A 179 24.22 -0.72 -0.32
C LEU A 179 25.34 -1.71 0.03
N PRO A 180 26.53 -1.32 0.54
CA PRO A 180 27.59 -2.27 0.86
C PRO A 180 27.14 -3.32 1.88
N LYS A 181 26.46 -2.87 2.95
CA LYS A 181 26.01 -3.78 4.01
C LYS A 181 24.82 -4.62 3.58
N LEU A 182 23.90 -4.05 2.79
CA LEU A 182 22.81 -4.83 2.22
C LEU A 182 23.31 -5.87 1.20
N GLN A 183 24.34 -5.56 0.43
CA GLN A 183 24.95 -6.48 -0.54
C GLN A 183 25.70 -7.62 0.15
N GLU A 184 26.33 -7.35 1.30
CA GLU A 184 26.96 -8.35 2.15
C GLU A 184 25.94 -9.35 2.71
N LEU A 185 24.82 -8.85 3.24
CA LEU A 185 23.84 -9.67 3.98
C LEU A 185 22.75 -10.27 3.11
N TYR A 186 22.36 -9.60 2.03
CA TYR A 186 21.15 -9.90 1.25
C TYR A 186 21.38 -9.82 -0.27
N PRO A 187 22.45 -10.45 -0.82
CA PRO A 187 22.88 -10.22 -2.20
C PRO A 187 21.80 -10.52 -3.25
N LYS A 188 20.98 -11.57 -3.08
CA LYS A 188 19.97 -11.93 -4.08
C LYS A 188 18.73 -11.06 -4.00
N THR A 189 18.23 -10.83 -2.79
CA THR A 189 17.01 -10.06 -2.56
C THR A 189 17.27 -8.57 -2.78
N LEU A 190 18.48 -8.06 -2.52
CA LEU A 190 18.88 -6.71 -2.91
C LEU A 190 18.83 -6.52 -4.43
N GLN A 191 19.39 -7.47 -5.21
CA GLN A 191 19.33 -7.39 -6.67
C GLN A 191 17.88 -7.37 -7.19
N ALA A 192 16.99 -8.13 -6.57
CA ALA A 192 15.56 -8.10 -6.89
C ALA A 192 14.90 -6.78 -6.47
N ALA A 193 15.21 -6.26 -5.28
CA ALA A 193 14.70 -4.99 -4.78
C ALA A 193 15.12 -3.81 -5.68
N GLN A 194 16.36 -3.80 -6.17
CA GLN A 194 16.84 -2.81 -7.14
C GLN A 194 16.02 -2.82 -8.44
N LYS A 195 15.66 -4.01 -8.96
CA LYS A 195 14.79 -4.11 -10.15
C LYS A 195 13.39 -3.54 -9.90
N LEU A 196 12.82 -3.77 -8.71
CA LEU A 196 11.54 -3.18 -8.32
C LEU A 196 11.65 -1.65 -8.18
N TYR A 197 12.73 -1.17 -7.56
CA TYR A 197 13.02 0.25 -7.43
C TYR A 197 13.16 0.95 -8.78
N GLU A 198 13.94 0.40 -9.71
CA GLU A 198 14.08 0.91 -11.08
C GLU A 198 12.73 0.95 -11.80
N LEU A 199 11.92 -0.11 -11.69
CA LEU A 199 10.59 -0.18 -12.27
C LEU A 199 9.67 0.92 -11.73
N ALA A 200 9.68 1.14 -10.41
CA ALA A 200 8.82 2.10 -9.73
C ALA A 200 9.24 3.56 -9.95
N SER A 201 10.56 3.81 -9.98
CA SER A 201 11.14 5.15 -10.16
C SER A 201 11.26 5.58 -11.62
N ALA A 202 11.06 4.68 -12.59
CA ALA A 202 11.20 4.96 -14.02
C ALA A 202 10.33 6.13 -14.54
N LYS A 203 9.23 6.48 -13.86
CA LYS A 203 8.38 7.62 -14.22
C LYS A 203 7.92 8.37 -12.96
N PRO A 204 7.77 9.70 -13.04
CA PRO A 204 7.23 10.49 -11.93
C PRO A 204 5.82 10.04 -11.49
N LEU A 205 5.61 9.96 -10.18
CA LEU A 205 4.33 9.63 -9.53
C LEU A 205 3.55 10.92 -9.23
N VAL A 206 3.10 11.60 -10.28
CA VAL A 206 2.50 12.95 -10.18
C VAL A 206 0.97 12.96 -10.07
N ASP A 207 0.31 11.86 -10.44
CA ASP A 207 -1.15 11.76 -10.45
C ASP A 207 -1.63 10.35 -10.10
N ALA A 208 -2.93 10.21 -9.84
CA ALA A 208 -3.57 8.95 -9.50
C ALA A 208 -3.36 7.86 -10.56
N HIS A 209 -3.30 8.23 -11.85
CA HIS A 209 -3.05 7.28 -12.93
C HIS A 209 -1.61 6.75 -12.88
N ALA A 210 -0.61 7.61 -12.61
CA ALA A 210 0.78 7.22 -12.47
C ALA A 210 0.96 6.27 -11.29
N ILE A 211 0.38 6.62 -10.13
CA ILE A 211 0.38 5.78 -8.93
C ILE A 211 -0.23 4.41 -9.24
N ARG A 212 -1.46 4.36 -9.76
CA ARG A 212 -2.14 3.10 -10.11
C ARG A 212 -1.26 2.23 -11.02
N ARG A 213 -0.76 2.83 -12.10
CA ARG A 213 0.05 2.10 -13.09
C ARG A 213 1.30 1.50 -12.46
N THR A 214 1.95 2.21 -11.55
CA THR A 214 3.14 1.74 -10.86
C THR A 214 2.81 0.62 -9.88
N VAL A 215 1.73 0.73 -9.10
CA VAL A 215 1.25 -0.35 -8.21
C VAL A 215 1.00 -1.64 -9.00
N VAL A 216 0.25 -1.57 -10.11
CA VAL A 216 -0.04 -2.76 -10.94
C VAL A 216 1.24 -3.39 -11.50
N LYS A 217 2.20 -2.57 -11.94
CA LYS A 217 3.49 -3.06 -12.42
C LYS A 217 4.28 -3.76 -11.31
N LEU A 218 4.28 -3.21 -10.10
CA LEU A 218 4.97 -3.80 -8.95
C LEU A 218 4.35 -5.13 -8.54
N TYR A 219 3.02 -5.24 -8.48
CA TYR A 219 2.35 -6.52 -8.22
C TYR A 219 2.78 -7.60 -9.22
N LYS A 220 2.77 -7.30 -10.52
CA LYS A 220 3.23 -8.24 -11.55
C LYS A 220 4.71 -8.58 -11.41
N ALA A 221 5.57 -7.58 -11.17
CA ALA A 221 7.01 -7.78 -11.06
C ALA A 221 7.40 -8.57 -9.80
N PHE A 222 6.68 -8.37 -8.70
CA PHE A 222 6.87 -9.11 -7.46
C PHE A 222 6.51 -10.59 -7.65
N ASP A 223 5.33 -10.90 -8.21
CA ASP A 223 4.92 -12.28 -8.49
C ASP A 223 5.90 -12.99 -9.44
N GLN A 224 6.32 -12.32 -10.52
CA GLN A 224 7.35 -12.84 -11.43
C GLN A 224 8.67 -13.12 -10.71
N GLN A 225 9.03 -12.31 -9.72
CA GLN A 225 10.25 -12.50 -8.96
C GLN A 225 10.15 -13.68 -7.99
N LEU A 226 8.98 -13.90 -7.38
CA LEU A 226 8.71 -15.09 -6.58
C LEU A 226 8.80 -16.37 -7.42
N GLU A 227 8.20 -16.37 -8.62
CA GLU A 227 8.26 -17.50 -9.55
C GLU A 227 9.70 -17.86 -9.93
N ARG A 228 10.55 -16.85 -10.21
CA ARG A 228 11.98 -17.04 -10.49
C ARG A 228 12.74 -17.67 -9.33
N TRP A 229 12.28 -17.47 -8.11
CA TRP A 229 12.84 -18.10 -6.92
C TRP A 229 12.22 -19.46 -6.59
N GLY A 230 11.30 -19.96 -7.41
CA GLY A 230 10.56 -21.19 -7.16
C GLY A 230 9.54 -21.07 -6.02
N LEU A 231 9.15 -19.85 -5.68
CA LEU A 231 8.17 -19.55 -4.65
C LEU A 231 6.77 -19.41 -5.27
N VAL A 232 5.74 -19.67 -4.46
CA VAL A 232 4.34 -19.55 -4.89
C VAL A 232 4.00 -18.07 -5.12
N SER A 233 3.43 -17.78 -6.29
CA SER A 233 2.89 -16.46 -6.64
C SER A 233 1.78 -16.04 -5.66
N MET A 234 1.71 -14.75 -5.36
CA MET A 234 0.68 -14.19 -4.48
C MET A 234 -0.59 -13.81 -5.24
N TYR A 235 -0.55 -13.79 -6.58
CA TYR A 235 -1.69 -13.46 -7.44
C TYR A 235 -2.33 -12.11 -7.05
N LEU A 236 -1.50 -11.11 -6.71
CA LEU A 236 -1.97 -9.82 -6.16
C LEU A 236 -2.83 -9.05 -7.14
N THR A 237 -2.60 -9.25 -8.45
CA THR A 237 -3.42 -8.64 -9.51
C THR A 237 -4.87 -9.12 -9.51
N ASP A 238 -5.15 -10.28 -8.91
CA ASP A 238 -6.50 -10.82 -8.73
C ASP A 238 -7.04 -10.56 -7.33
N PHE A 239 -6.19 -10.75 -6.31
CA PHE A 239 -6.64 -10.73 -4.92
C PHE A 239 -6.96 -9.31 -4.45
N VAL A 240 -6.11 -8.37 -4.83
CA VAL A 240 -6.24 -6.96 -4.43
C VAL A 240 -7.16 -6.25 -5.40
N THR A 241 -8.23 -5.65 -4.89
CA THR A 241 -9.08 -4.76 -5.67
C THR A 241 -8.47 -3.37 -5.62
N LEU A 242 -8.09 -2.80 -6.76
CA LEU A 242 -7.48 -1.48 -6.83
C LEU A 242 -8.44 -0.50 -7.53
N THR A 243 -8.71 0.65 -6.92
CA THR A 243 -9.63 1.66 -7.45
C THR A 243 -9.26 2.05 -8.89
N PRO A 244 -10.18 1.93 -9.87
CA PRO A 244 -9.90 2.30 -11.25
C PRO A 244 -9.81 3.83 -11.39
N VAL A 245 -8.92 4.30 -12.29
CA VAL A 245 -8.79 5.72 -12.65
C VAL A 245 -9.32 5.90 -14.07
N LEU A 246 -10.50 6.50 -14.20
CA LEU A 246 -11.30 6.52 -15.42
C LEU A 246 -11.46 7.95 -15.96
N SER A 247 -11.33 8.11 -17.27
CA SER A 247 -11.68 9.35 -17.98
C SER A 247 -13.17 9.46 -18.23
N ASP A 248 -13.66 10.67 -18.50
CA ASP A 248 -15.05 10.90 -18.93
C ASP A 248 -15.47 10.07 -20.14
N ARG A 249 -14.54 9.84 -21.07
CA ARG A 249 -14.78 8.97 -22.22
C ARG A 249 -15.04 7.53 -21.78
N GLN A 250 -14.24 7.02 -20.85
CA GLN A 250 -14.35 5.66 -20.33
C GLN A 250 -15.65 5.44 -19.56
N LEU A 251 -16.09 6.42 -18.79
CA LEU A 251 -17.35 6.37 -18.05
C LEU A 251 -18.59 6.20 -18.96
N ARG A 252 -18.51 6.65 -20.23
CA ARG A 252 -19.58 6.51 -21.23
C ARG A 252 -19.55 5.20 -22.02
N LEU A 253 -18.46 4.44 -21.93
CA LEU A 253 -18.35 3.13 -22.59
C LEU A 253 -19.19 2.09 -21.84
N GLU A 254 -19.45 0.97 -22.50
CA GLU A 254 -20.04 -0.20 -21.85
C GLU A 254 -18.99 -0.97 -21.04
N VAL A 255 -19.42 -1.66 -19.98
CA VAL A 255 -18.53 -2.46 -19.12
C VAL A 255 -17.68 -3.43 -19.95
N ARG A 256 -18.27 -4.12 -20.94
CA ARG A 256 -17.55 -5.05 -21.83
C ARG A 256 -16.42 -4.42 -22.63
N GLN A 257 -16.43 -3.10 -22.83
CA GLN A 257 -15.38 -2.42 -23.57
C GLN A 257 -14.15 -2.13 -22.69
N LEU A 258 -14.32 -2.06 -21.37
CA LEU A 258 -13.23 -1.75 -20.44
C LEU A 258 -12.82 -2.92 -19.56
N PHE A 259 -13.75 -3.76 -19.15
CA PHE A 259 -13.52 -4.81 -18.17
C PHE A 259 -13.86 -6.17 -18.76
N THR A 260 -13.14 -7.18 -18.28
CA THR A 260 -13.51 -8.58 -18.41
C THR A 260 -13.82 -9.11 -17.02
N ILE A 261 -14.98 -9.73 -16.89
CA ILE A 261 -15.45 -10.37 -15.66
C ILE A 261 -15.02 -11.84 -15.70
N TYR A 262 -14.18 -12.24 -14.75
CA TYR A 262 -13.70 -13.61 -14.58
C TYR A 262 -14.27 -14.22 -13.30
N HIS A 263 -14.55 -15.52 -13.34
CA HIS A 263 -14.78 -16.28 -12.12
C HIS A 263 -13.46 -16.35 -11.32
N SER A 264 -13.51 -15.97 -10.05
CA SER A 264 -12.38 -16.08 -9.14
C SER A 264 -12.33 -17.47 -8.53
N GLU A 265 -11.12 -17.97 -8.26
CA GLU A 265 -10.92 -19.14 -7.41
C GLU A 265 -11.28 -18.86 -5.93
N TRP A 266 -11.53 -17.59 -5.58
CA TRP A 266 -11.83 -17.14 -4.23
C TRP A 266 -13.27 -16.66 -4.05
N THR A 267 -13.68 -16.60 -2.79
CA THR A 267 -15.04 -16.23 -2.39
C THR A 267 -15.14 -14.73 -2.14
N ALA A 268 -16.23 -14.10 -2.56
CA ALA A 268 -16.55 -12.72 -2.20
C ALA A 268 -16.88 -12.62 -0.70
N LYS A 269 -16.11 -11.83 0.06
CA LYS A 269 -16.19 -11.75 1.52
C LYS A 269 -17.56 -11.36 2.05
N LEU A 270 -18.17 -10.31 1.49
CA LEU A 270 -19.41 -9.74 2.01
C LEU A 270 -20.63 -10.66 1.85
N HIS A 271 -20.63 -11.50 0.82
CA HIS A 271 -21.79 -12.31 0.44
C HIS A 271 -21.59 -13.81 0.64
N HIS A 272 -20.38 -14.25 0.98
CA HIS A 272 -20.00 -15.65 1.16
C HIS A 272 -20.39 -16.54 -0.02
N ARG A 273 -20.12 -16.05 -1.25
CA ARG A 273 -20.37 -16.75 -2.52
C ARG A 273 -19.18 -16.66 -3.44
N SER A 274 -19.17 -17.51 -4.47
CA SER A 274 -18.19 -17.45 -5.56
C SER A 274 -18.01 -16.01 -6.02
N GLY A 275 -16.76 -15.53 -5.99
CA GLY A 275 -16.42 -14.17 -6.39
C GLY A 275 -16.20 -14.11 -7.89
N TYR A 276 -16.59 -13.01 -8.50
CA TYR A 276 -16.17 -12.66 -9.86
C TYR A 276 -15.38 -11.36 -9.82
N ILE A 277 -14.23 -11.33 -10.47
CA ILE A 277 -13.36 -10.16 -10.54
C ILE A 277 -13.54 -9.44 -11.87
N GLY A 278 -13.67 -8.12 -11.81
CA GLY A 278 -13.62 -7.22 -12.95
C GLY A 278 -12.19 -6.81 -13.25
N ARG A 279 -11.49 -7.53 -14.12
CA ARG A 279 -10.16 -7.14 -14.58
C ARG A 279 -10.27 -6.03 -15.61
N TRP A 280 -9.54 -4.94 -15.41
CA TRP A 280 -9.45 -3.91 -16.44
C TRP A 280 -8.61 -4.44 -17.60
N LYS A 281 -9.15 -4.46 -18.82
CA LYS A 281 -8.49 -5.00 -20.02
C LYS A 281 -7.12 -4.39 -20.33
N ASN A 282 -6.83 -3.18 -19.87
CA ASN A 282 -5.56 -2.51 -20.16
C ASN A 282 -4.40 -2.99 -19.30
N ASP A 283 -4.66 -3.30 -18.03
CA ASP A 283 -3.62 -3.61 -17.03
C ASP A 283 -3.85 -4.96 -16.34
N GLU A 284 -4.98 -5.61 -16.61
CA GLU A 284 -5.45 -6.88 -16.06
C GLU A 284 -5.61 -6.90 -14.54
N GLN A 285 -5.57 -5.73 -13.89
CA GLN A 285 -5.76 -5.62 -12.45
C GLN A 285 -7.24 -5.73 -12.10
N ASN A 286 -7.55 -6.53 -11.07
CA ASN A 286 -8.85 -6.55 -10.43
C ASN A 286 -9.23 -5.14 -9.94
N SER A 287 -10.31 -4.60 -10.52
CA SER A 287 -10.81 -3.27 -10.22
C SER A 287 -12.14 -3.28 -9.45
N PHE A 288 -12.81 -4.44 -9.38
CA PHE A 288 -14.02 -4.64 -8.59
C PHE A 288 -14.33 -6.12 -8.41
N VAL A 289 -15.06 -6.45 -7.35
CA VAL A 289 -15.55 -7.80 -7.08
C VAL A 289 -17.07 -7.80 -7.05
N ILE A 290 -17.67 -8.72 -7.77
CA ILE A 290 -19.12 -8.96 -7.73
C ILE A 290 -19.39 -10.40 -7.27
N PRO A 291 -20.36 -10.61 -6.35
CA PRO A 291 -20.73 -11.96 -5.95
C PRO A 291 -21.48 -12.67 -7.09
N GLU A 292 -21.46 -14.00 -7.07
CA GLU A 292 -22.31 -14.79 -7.94
C GLU A 292 -23.79 -14.36 -7.82
N PRO A 293 -24.47 -14.06 -8.96
CA PRO A 293 -25.89 -13.73 -8.97
C PRO A 293 -26.75 -14.86 -8.39
N GLN A 294 -27.78 -14.52 -7.62
CA GLN A 294 -28.68 -15.52 -7.00
C GLN A 294 -29.48 -16.34 -8.01
N LYS A 295 -29.83 -15.73 -9.13
CA LYS A 295 -30.69 -16.32 -10.18
C LYS A 295 -30.23 -15.80 -11.53
N ASN A 296 -30.45 -16.60 -12.57
CA ASN A 296 -30.19 -16.26 -13.98
C ASN A 296 -28.80 -15.63 -14.18
N ALA A 297 -27.75 -16.29 -13.69
CA ALA A 297 -26.38 -15.77 -13.77
C ALA A 297 -25.97 -15.37 -15.21
N PRO A 298 -26.23 -16.16 -16.27
CA PRO A 298 -25.86 -15.78 -17.63
C PRO A 298 -26.52 -14.48 -18.12
N GLU A 299 -27.83 -14.34 -17.89
CA GLU A 299 -28.58 -13.12 -18.25
C GLU A 299 -28.12 -11.92 -17.43
N THR A 300 -27.80 -12.14 -16.14
CA THR A 300 -27.30 -11.09 -15.26
C THR A 300 -25.96 -10.57 -15.76
N PHE A 301 -24.99 -11.45 -16.04
CA PHE A 301 -23.69 -11.02 -16.58
C PHE A 301 -23.82 -10.34 -17.95
N THR A 302 -24.69 -10.84 -18.83
CA THR A 302 -24.95 -10.18 -20.13
C THR A 302 -25.40 -8.73 -19.92
N ARG A 303 -26.37 -8.51 -19.02
CA ARG A 303 -26.83 -7.16 -18.68
C ARG A 303 -25.74 -6.30 -18.07
N LEU A 304 -24.95 -6.84 -17.13
CA LEU A 304 -23.83 -6.09 -16.53
C LEU A 304 -22.82 -5.64 -17.58
N TYR A 305 -22.50 -6.49 -18.56
CA TYR A 305 -21.57 -6.17 -19.64
C TYR A 305 -22.07 -5.07 -20.59
N GLU A 306 -23.39 -4.96 -20.77
CA GLU A 306 -24.05 -3.96 -21.63
C GLU A 306 -24.29 -2.62 -20.92
N MET A 307 -24.19 -2.57 -19.58
CA MET A 307 -24.32 -1.31 -18.84
C MET A 307 -23.21 -0.34 -19.20
N LYS A 308 -23.53 0.96 -19.20
CA LYS A 308 -22.49 1.99 -19.17
C LYS A 308 -21.67 1.86 -17.90
N VAL A 309 -20.39 2.17 -17.99
CA VAL A 309 -19.45 2.06 -16.88
C VAL A 309 -19.87 2.96 -15.71
N ALA A 310 -20.31 4.20 -15.97
CA ALA A 310 -20.82 5.08 -14.92
C ALA A 310 -22.00 4.45 -14.15
N ASP A 311 -23.03 4.02 -14.87
CA ASP A 311 -24.24 3.40 -14.30
C ASP A 311 -23.90 2.11 -13.55
N PHE A 312 -22.93 1.34 -14.06
CA PHE A 312 -22.46 0.11 -13.41
C PHE A 312 -21.76 0.42 -12.09
N MET A 313 -20.82 1.37 -12.08
CA MET A 313 -20.08 1.74 -10.86
C MET A 313 -21.04 2.26 -9.79
N GLU A 314 -21.97 3.15 -10.15
CA GLU A 314 -22.98 3.69 -9.22
C GLU A 314 -23.90 2.58 -8.69
N ARG A 315 -24.46 1.75 -9.57
CA ARG A 315 -25.39 0.68 -9.18
C ARG A 315 -24.75 -0.33 -8.24
N MET A 316 -23.46 -0.60 -8.43
CA MET A 316 -22.72 -1.57 -7.63
C MET A 316 -22.06 -0.95 -6.40
N GLY A 317 -22.17 0.38 -6.20
CA GLY A 317 -21.51 1.09 -5.11
C GLY A 317 -19.99 1.02 -5.20
N LEU A 318 -19.44 0.95 -6.41
CA LEU A 318 -18.01 0.82 -6.66
C LEU A 318 -17.37 2.20 -6.77
N GLU A 319 -16.34 2.42 -5.96
CA GLU A 319 -15.54 3.63 -6.03
C GLU A 319 -14.66 3.66 -7.29
N TYR A 320 -14.51 4.84 -7.88
CA TYR A 320 -13.58 5.11 -8.97
C TYR A 320 -13.04 6.53 -8.84
N LEU A 321 -11.87 6.75 -9.43
CA LEU A 321 -11.28 8.09 -9.55
C LEU A 321 -11.46 8.60 -10.97
N LYS A 322 -11.68 9.90 -11.10
CA LYS A 322 -11.71 10.56 -12.41
C LYS A 322 -10.32 11.06 -12.77
N LYS A 323 -9.88 10.75 -14.00
CA LYS A 323 -8.59 11.22 -14.54
C LYS A 323 -8.60 12.73 -14.79
#